data_AF-A0A1E4TBA0-F1
#
_entry.id   AF-A0A1E4TBA0-F1
#
_cell.length_a   1.000
_cell.length_b   1.000
_cell.length_c   1.000
_cell.angle_alpha   90.00
_cell.angle_beta   90.00
_cell.angle_gamma   90.00
#
_symmetry.space_group_name_H-M   'P 1'
#
loop_
_entity.id
_entity.type
_entity.pdbx_description
1 polymer ?
#
loop_
_entity_poly.entity_id
_entity_poly.type
_entity_poly.pdbx_seq_one_letter_code
_entity_poly.pdbx_strand_id
1 'polypeptide(L)'
;KHSLSLSFLKYFLFSITVVPFLLFGAWWMQERFQIGYCEVLLDNGKTFRNYPNQLLNALAPECVPCPEHAECYPYMVAKCNQDYLIKYPWYSFEGSLPFAPKCVPDTRRLKRIQRIKEETIQVLRNHHAGVICGETNDEDLGISSLSLKDKVLERKKLSIPGDEFDELWQEALSEVEKEEEVIVRQAKGTDEALKFSSNSRANIGIICAIRLSIRAWLVRYRFAIVGILLSAIGVKYAEIKIKSRKKFRTRVNKLVQFVIERLAGQAEKADGDSFGRTERFIASVQLRDIALAREMNGKVRKQLWTAVQKKVEANTNVQVRQLELHGEIMNVWEWVG
;
A
#
# COMPACT_ATOMS: atom_id res chain seq x y z
N LYS A 1 65.97 38.34 58.17
CA LYS A 1 66.88 38.49 57.01
C LYS A 1 67.16 37.18 56.24
N HIS A 2 67.10 35.99 56.86
CA HIS A 2 67.31 34.71 56.14
C HIS A 2 66.16 34.25 55.22
N SER A 3 64.90 34.64 55.48
CA SER A 3 63.76 34.25 54.64
C SER A 3 63.71 34.93 53.27
N LEU A 4 64.20 36.18 53.16
CA LEU A 4 64.18 36.94 51.90
C LEU A 4 65.20 36.40 50.88
N SER A 5 66.35 35.92 51.34
CA SER A 5 67.42 35.36 50.50
C SER A 5 67.04 34.01 49.90
N LEU A 6 66.33 33.15 50.66
CA LEU A 6 65.85 31.86 50.15
C LEU A 6 64.78 32.03 49.06
N SER A 7 63.88 33.01 49.21
CA SER A 7 62.87 33.29 48.20
C SER A 7 63.50 33.82 46.91
N PHE A 8 64.47 34.74 47.00
CA PHE A 8 65.21 35.24 45.84
C PHE A 8 65.96 34.13 45.10
N LEU A 9 66.62 33.23 45.82
CA LEU A 9 67.31 32.08 45.23
C LEU A 9 66.32 31.13 44.52
N LYS A 10 65.14 30.91 45.10
CA LYS A 10 64.07 30.11 44.48
C LYS A 10 63.53 30.74 43.19
N TYR A 11 63.29 32.06 43.18
CA TYR A 11 62.85 32.76 41.96
C TYR A 11 63.94 32.78 40.89
N PHE A 12 65.20 32.92 41.29
CA PHE A 12 66.34 32.90 40.36
C PHE A 12 66.55 31.51 39.74
N LEU A 13 66.49 30.45 40.55
CA LEU A 13 66.53 29.06 40.06
C LEU A 13 65.33 28.74 39.18
N PHE A 14 64.13 29.16 39.58
CA PHE A 14 62.92 29.00 38.77
C PHE A 14 63.06 29.71 37.43
N SER A 15 63.54 30.95 37.41
CA SER A 15 63.80 31.72 36.18
C SER A 15 64.82 31.04 35.27
N ILE A 16 65.94 30.58 35.82
CA ILE A 16 66.98 29.85 35.06
C ILE A 16 66.43 28.57 34.44
N THR A 17 65.46 27.90 35.07
CA THR A 17 64.85 26.71 34.48
C THR A 17 63.73 27.04 33.50
N VAL A 18 62.88 28.02 33.79
CA VAL A 18 61.67 28.28 33.00
C VAL A 18 61.96 29.08 31.74
N VAL A 19 62.86 30.06 31.80
CA VAL A 19 63.17 30.92 30.64
C VAL A 19 63.74 30.11 29.46
N PRO A 20 64.72 29.20 29.64
CA PRO A 20 65.21 28.37 28.55
C PRO A 20 64.14 27.43 27.98
N PHE A 21 63.26 26.87 28.83
CA PHE A 21 62.15 26.02 28.36
C PHE A 21 61.13 26.82 27.54
N LEU A 22 60.85 28.07 27.91
CA LEU A 22 59.97 28.96 27.14
C LEU A 22 60.61 29.37 25.81
N LEU A 23 61.90 29.72 25.81
CA LEU A 23 62.63 30.04 24.58
C LEU A 23 62.72 28.84 23.64
N PHE A 24 63.00 27.64 24.18
CA PHE A 24 63.00 26.40 23.42
C PHE A 24 61.61 26.07 22.87
N GLY A 25 60.57 26.22 23.69
CA GLY A 25 59.18 26.03 23.27
C GLY A 25 58.78 27.01 22.16
N ALA A 26 59.13 28.30 22.29
CA ALA A 26 58.86 29.31 21.27
C ALA A 26 59.59 29.00 19.96
N TRP A 27 60.87 28.63 20.03
CA TRP A 27 61.64 28.19 18.88
C TRP A 27 61.02 26.96 18.22
N TRP A 28 60.67 25.93 19.01
CA TRP A 28 60.07 24.70 18.51
C TRP A 28 58.73 24.94 17.81
N MET A 29 57.87 25.81 18.37
CA MET A 29 56.59 26.18 17.76
C MET A 29 56.81 26.94 16.45
N GLN A 30 57.73 27.90 16.41
CA GLN A 30 58.05 28.65 15.20
C GLN A 30 58.60 27.73 14.11
N GLU A 31 59.48 26.81 14.48
CA GLU A 31 60.07 25.88 13.53
C GLU A 31 59.04 24.91 12.97
N ARG A 32 58.12 24.46 13.80
CA ARG A 32 57.01 23.59 13.39
C ARG A 32 56.06 24.28 12.39
N PHE A 33 55.78 25.58 12.55
CA PHE A 33 55.01 26.35 11.56
C PHE A 33 55.73 26.44 10.20
N GLN A 34 57.06 26.55 10.23
CA GLN A 34 57.88 26.66 9.02
C GLN A 34 58.02 25.32 8.29
N ILE A 35 58.06 24.20 9.04
CA ILE A 35 58.10 22.84 8.45
C ILE A 35 56.75 22.46 7.85
N GLY A 36 55.64 22.77 8.52
CA GLY A 36 54.31 22.58 7.96
C GLY A 36 53.91 21.12 7.75
N TYR A 37 53.20 20.86 6.64
CA TYR A 37 52.68 19.53 6.28
C TYR A 37 53.69 18.74 5.44
N CYS A 38 53.80 17.42 5.67
CA CYS A 38 54.79 16.56 5.01
C CYS A 38 54.73 16.53 3.47
N GLU A 39 53.54 16.71 2.89
CA GLU A 39 53.29 16.57 1.46
C GLU A 39 53.44 17.89 0.67
N VAL A 40 53.69 19.00 1.38
CA VAL A 40 53.77 20.33 0.78
C VAL A 40 55.24 20.71 0.58
N LEU A 41 55.62 21.03 -0.64
CA LEU A 41 56.98 21.51 -0.95
C LEU A 41 57.15 22.95 -0.47
N LEU A 42 58.19 23.20 0.32
CA LEU A 42 58.63 24.55 0.67
C LEU A 42 59.23 25.24 -0.57
N ASP A 43 59.28 26.58 -0.60
CA ASP A 43 59.82 27.40 -1.71
C ASP A 43 61.22 26.99 -2.21
N ASN A 44 61.99 26.26 -1.39
CA ASN A 44 63.33 25.76 -1.71
C ASN A 44 63.36 24.33 -2.30
N GLY A 45 62.20 23.73 -2.61
CA GLY A 45 62.09 22.38 -3.18
C GLY A 45 62.49 21.25 -2.23
N LYS A 46 62.60 21.51 -0.92
CA LYS A 46 62.98 20.54 0.11
C LYS A 46 61.85 20.35 1.12
N THR A 47 61.62 19.11 1.53
CA THR A 47 60.64 18.71 2.56
C THR A 47 61.18 18.89 3.99
N PHE A 48 62.49 18.99 4.16
CA PHE A 48 63.14 19.11 5.47
C PHE A 48 64.25 20.16 5.48
N ARG A 49 64.36 20.90 6.58
CA ARG A 49 65.44 21.85 6.85
C ARG A 49 66.57 21.08 7.56
N ASN A 50 67.72 20.95 6.89
CA ASN A 50 68.91 20.34 7.50
C ASN A 50 69.63 21.39 8.36
N TYR A 51 69.69 21.18 9.68
CA TYR A 51 70.49 22.01 10.58
C TYR A 51 71.96 21.56 10.54
N PRO A 52 72.91 22.50 10.71
CA PRO A 52 74.34 22.20 10.71
C PRO A 52 74.80 21.34 11.90
N ASN A 53 73.99 21.24 12.97
CA ASN A 53 74.30 20.48 14.17
C ASN A 53 73.36 19.26 14.31
N GLN A 54 73.95 18.10 14.55
CA GLN A 54 73.26 16.82 14.71
C GLN A 54 72.29 16.81 15.90
N LEU A 55 72.62 17.52 16.99
CA LEU A 55 71.73 17.64 18.15
C LEU A 55 70.47 18.45 17.82
N LEU A 56 70.61 19.54 17.05
CA LEU A 56 69.49 20.35 16.59
C LEU A 56 68.61 19.60 15.58
N ASN A 57 69.20 18.76 14.72
CA ASN A 57 68.42 17.87 13.85
C ASN A 57 67.59 16.85 14.65
N ALA A 58 68.13 16.29 15.74
CA ALA A 58 67.40 15.33 16.58
C ALA A 58 66.29 15.98 17.43
N LEU A 59 66.41 17.28 17.75
CA LEU A 59 65.43 18.07 18.50
C LEU A 59 64.42 18.80 17.60
N ALA A 60 64.61 18.76 16.28
CA ALA A 60 63.72 19.41 15.34
C ALA A 60 62.34 18.72 15.30
N PRO A 61 61.24 19.48 15.16
CA PRO A 61 59.93 18.89 15.00
C PRO A 61 59.85 18.11 13.68
N GLU A 62 59.16 16.97 13.70
CA GLU A 62 58.79 16.24 12.49
C GLU A 62 57.66 16.98 11.75
N CYS A 63 57.54 16.71 10.45
CA CYS A 63 56.43 17.20 9.65
C CYS A 63 55.12 16.53 10.08
N VAL A 64 54.00 17.24 9.94
CA VAL A 64 52.68 16.70 10.27
C VAL A 64 52.03 16.17 8.98
N PRO A 65 51.45 14.96 8.95
CA PRO A 65 50.73 14.49 7.78
C PRO A 65 49.51 15.38 7.51
N CYS A 66 49.12 15.50 6.23
CA CYS A 66 47.93 16.27 5.87
C CYS A 66 46.68 15.56 6.45
N PRO A 67 45.77 16.30 7.13
CA PRO A 67 44.54 15.70 7.62
C PRO A 67 43.68 15.16 6.47
N GLU A 68 42.96 14.08 6.72
CA GLU A 68 42.05 13.49 5.74
C GLU A 68 40.99 14.51 5.29
N HIS A 69 40.63 14.47 4.00
CA HIS A 69 39.67 15.39 3.37
C HIS A 69 40.06 16.87 3.46
N ALA A 70 41.36 17.18 3.42
CA ALA A 70 41.89 18.54 3.36
C ALA A 70 42.91 18.71 2.24
N GLU A 71 42.95 19.92 1.69
CA GLU A 71 44.03 20.44 0.88
C GLU A 71 44.99 21.26 1.77
N CYS A 72 46.26 20.85 1.82
CA CYS A 72 47.28 21.46 2.65
C CYS A 72 48.14 22.46 1.88
N TYR A 73 48.48 23.57 2.53
CA TYR A 73 49.32 24.65 2.00
C TYR A 73 50.50 24.93 2.95
N PRO A 74 51.51 25.72 2.50
CA PRO A 74 52.61 26.13 3.37
C PRO A 74 52.13 26.88 4.61
N TYR A 75 52.98 26.94 5.65
CA TYR A 75 52.68 27.62 6.92
C TYR A 75 51.52 27.03 7.74
N MET A 76 51.31 25.71 7.65
CA MET A 76 50.24 24.98 8.36
C MET A 76 48.82 25.43 8.01
N VAL A 77 48.61 26.05 6.86
CA VAL A 77 47.27 26.40 6.37
C VAL A 77 46.64 25.17 5.73
N ALA A 78 45.52 24.70 6.27
CA ALA A 78 44.73 23.62 5.67
C ALA A 78 43.34 24.14 5.29
N LYS A 79 42.87 23.72 4.11
CA LYS A 79 41.53 24.00 3.61
C LYS A 79 40.80 22.68 3.45
N CYS A 80 39.69 22.49 4.15
CA CYS A 80 38.90 21.27 4.01
C CYS A 80 38.24 21.21 2.62
N ASN A 81 38.04 19.99 2.13
CA ASN A 81 37.31 19.72 0.88
C ASN A 81 35.86 20.22 0.96
N GLN A 82 35.19 20.26 -0.19
CA GLN A 82 33.74 20.51 -0.25
C GLN A 82 33.03 19.54 0.71
N ASP A 83 32.09 20.06 1.50
CA ASP A 83 31.31 19.36 2.55
C ASP A 83 32.01 19.09 3.89
N TYR A 84 33.23 19.59 4.11
CA TYR A 84 33.93 19.45 5.39
C TYR A 84 34.21 20.82 6.03
N LEU A 85 33.99 20.91 7.34
CA LEU A 85 34.29 22.07 8.15
C LEU A 85 35.56 21.85 8.96
N ILE A 86 36.39 22.88 8.99
CA ILE A 86 37.62 22.90 9.78
C ILE A 86 37.27 23.02 11.26
N LYS A 87 37.74 22.08 12.09
CA LYS A 87 37.63 22.13 13.54
C LYS A 87 39.00 22.02 14.18
N TYR A 88 39.36 23.03 14.95
CA TYR A 88 40.59 23.03 15.72
C TYR A 88 40.41 22.27 17.04
N PRO A 89 41.43 21.52 17.49
CA PRO A 89 41.46 20.99 18.85
C PRO A 89 41.39 22.11 19.88
N TRP A 90 40.80 21.84 21.04
CA TRP A 90 40.65 22.85 22.12
C TRP A 90 41.99 23.45 22.57
N TYR A 91 43.06 22.65 22.52
CA TYR A 91 44.41 23.06 22.89
C TYR A 91 45.14 23.84 21.79
N SER A 92 44.54 24.01 20.60
CA SER A 92 45.16 24.72 19.47
C SER A 92 44.89 26.22 19.48
N PHE A 93 44.13 26.74 20.46
CA PHE A 93 43.72 28.15 20.57
C PHE A 93 43.29 28.72 19.21
N GLU A 94 42.27 28.09 18.62
CA GLU A 94 41.68 28.51 17.33
C GLU A 94 42.67 28.59 16.16
N GLY A 95 43.68 27.71 16.17
CA GLY A 95 44.69 27.60 15.11
C GLY A 95 45.93 28.46 15.32
N SER A 96 46.04 29.18 16.45
CA SER A 96 47.23 29.97 16.76
C SER A 96 48.44 29.11 17.17
N LEU A 97 48.21 27.88 17.64
CA LEU A 97 49.29 26.94 17.95
C LEU A 97 49.48 25.89 16.84
N PRO A 98 50.69 25.31 16.74
CA PRO A 98 51.18 24.16 15.99
C PRO A 98 50.31 23.10 15.33
N PHE A 99 49.07 22.94 15.75
CA PHE A 99 48.37 21.66 15.71
C PHE A 99 47.46 21.56 14.49
N ALA A 100 47.57 20.43 13.78
CA ALA A 100 46.74 20.19 12.61
C ALA A 100 45.25 20.20 13.00
N PRO A 101 44.42 20.91 12.22
CA PRO A 101 42.97 20.86 12.37
C PRO A 101 42.43 19.50 11.93
N LYS A 102 41.18 19.22 12.30
CA LYS A 102 40.42 18.09 11.79
C LYS A 102 39.31 18.60 10.87
N CYS A 103 39.19 18.02 9.67
CA CYS A 103 38.08 18.25 8.78
C CYS A 103 36.94 17.30 9.15
N VAL A 104 35.82 17.85 9.60
CA VAL A 104 34.64 17.09 10.03
C VAL A 104 33.51 17.38 9.04
N PRO A 105 32.76 16.37 8.57
CA PRO A 105 31.69 16.59 7.60
C PRO A 105 30.66 17.60 8.14
N ASP A 106 30.20 18.50 7.27
CA ASP A 106 29.18 19.50 7.57
C ASP A 106 27.80 18.84 7.68
N THR A 107 27.53 18.33 8.88
CA THR A 107 26.23 17.75 9.21
C THR A 107 25.05 18.71 9.00
N ARG A 108 25.25 20.04 8.97
CA ARG A 108 24.14 20.99 8.75
C ARG A 108 23.79 21.05 7.27
N ARG A 109 24.80 21.20 6.40
CA ARG A 109 24.63 21.18 4.94
C ARG A 109 24.01 19.87 4.48
N LEU A 110 24.58 18.73 4.90
CA LEU A 110 24.05 17.40 4.56
C LEU A 110 22.60 17.21 5.00
N LYS A 111 22.23 17.68 6.19
CA LYS A 111 20.83 17.65 6.67
C LYS A 111 19.89 18.49 5.83
N ARG A 112 20.36 19.62 5.28
CA ARG A 112 19.55 20.49 4.41
C ARG A 112 19.33 19.84 3.05
N ILE A 113 20.37 19.27 2.45
CA ILE A 113 20.29 18.48 1.20
C ILE A 113 19.34 17.30 1.37
N GLN A 114 19.50 16.52 2.45
CA GLN A 114 18.61 15.41 2.76
C GLN A 114 17.15 15.86 2.91
N ARG A 115 16.90 17.00 3.55
CA ARG A 115 15.54 17.56 3.66
C ARG A 115 14.95 17.95 2.31
N ILE A 116 15.75 18.58 1.44
CA ILE A 116 15.32 18.91 0.07
C ILE A 116 14.97 17.64 -0.70
N LYS A 117 15.81 16.61 -0.62
CA LYS A 117 15.57 15.29 -1.21
C LYS A 117 14.27 14.68 -0.73
N GLU A 118 14.06 14.59 0.59
CA GLU A 118 12.85 14.01 1.18
C GLU A 118 11.56 14.74 0.76
N GLU A 119 11.57 16.08 0.74
CA GLU A 119 10.42 16.86 0.29
C GLU A 119 10.19 16.74 -1.22
N THR A 120 11.25 16.65 -2.03
CA THR A 120 11.17 16.40 -3.48
C THR A 120 10.50 15.07 -3.77
N ILE A 121 10.95 14.01 -3.10
CA ILE A 121 10.34 12.68 -3.18
C ILE A 121 8.86 12.74 -2.76
N GLN A 122 8.54 13.47 -1.69
CA GLN A 122 7.16 13.61 -1.23
C GLN A 122 6.26 14.31 -2.25
N VAL A 123 6.78 15.31 -2.98
CA VAL A 123 6.06 15.95 -4.10
C VAL A 123 5.84 14.95 -5.23
N LEU A 124 6.85 14.16 -5.60
CA LEU A 124 6.72 13.13 -6.64
C LEU A 124 5.70 12.04 -6.25
N ARG A 125 5.70 11.59 -4.99
CA ARG A 125 4.74 10.61 -4.46
C ARG A 125 3.32 11.14 -4.46
N ASN A 126 3.12 12.40 -4.07
CA ASN A 126 1.81 13.05 -4.11
C ASN A 126 1.28 13.13 -5.54
N HIS A 127 2.15 13.51 -6.48
CA HIS A 127 1.79 13.57 -7.89
C HIS A 127 1.41 12.19 -8.45
N HIS A 128 2.22 11.18 -8.15
CA HIS A 128 1.93 9.80 -8.56
C HIS A 128 0.61 9.28 -7.99
N ALA A 129 0.31 9.59 -6.72
CA ALA A 129 -0.97 9.27 -6.12
C ALA A 129 -2.14 9.96 -6.87
N GLY A 130 -2.00 11.23 -7.22
CA GLY A 130 -2.99 11.96 -8.02
C GLY A 130 -3.27 11.29 -9.38
N VAL A 131 -2.22 10.87 -10.09
CA VAL A 131 -2.34 10.16 -11.37
C VAL A 131 -3.06 8.82 -11.19
N ILE A 132 -2.62 7.97 -10.26
CA ILE A 132 -3.25 6.66 -10.02
C ILE A 132 -4.72 6.80 -9.62
N CYS A 133 -5.05 7.84 -8.85
CA CYS A 133 -6.41 8.08 -8.38
C CYS A 133 -7.32 8.75 -9.41
N GLY A 134 -6.78 9.14 -10.57
CA GLY A 134 -7.51 9.81 -11.65
C GLY A 134 -7.82 11.28 -11.38
N GLU A 135 -7.04 11.93 -10.52
CA GLU A 135 -7.11 13.38 -10.27
C GLU A 135 -6.36 14.18 -11.34
N THR A 136 -5.32 13.57 -11.93
CA THR A 136 -4.51 14.12 -13.02
C THR A 136 -4.51 13.15 -14.20
N ASN A 137 -4.32 13.66 -15.42
CA ASN A 137 -4.34 12.84 -16.63
C ASN A 137 -3.11 11.91 -16.69
N ASP A 138 -3.31 10.73 -17.29
CA ASP A 138 -2.25 9.73 -17.50
C ASP A 138 -1.15 10.19 -18.46
N GLU A 139 -1.33 11.30 -19.20
CA GLU A 139 -0.30 11.88 -20.05
C GLU A 139 0.79 12.62 -19.24
N ASP A 140 0.46 13.03 -18.01
CA ASP A 140 1.35 13.71 -17.06
C ASP A 140 2.00 12.71 -16.10
N LEU A 141 2.59 11.63 -16.60
CA LEU A 141 3.25 10.63 -15.74
C LEU A 141 4.49 11.15 -14.99
N GLY A 142 4.95 12.37 -15.26
CA GLY A 142 6.12 12.96 -14.61
C GLY A 142 6.15 14.48 -14.67
N ILE A 143 6.85 15.08 -13.71
CA ILE A 143 7.00 16.53 -13.55
C ILE A 143 8.33 16.95 -14.18
N SER A 144 8.36 18.03 -14.97
CA SER A 144 9.60 18.60 -15.50
C SER A 144 10.49 19.12 -14.37
N SER A 145 11.81 19.08 -14.55
CA SER A 145 12.80 19.57 -13.57
C SER A 145 12.52 21.00 -13.07
N LEU A 146 12.15 21.91 -13.98
CA LEU A 146 11.82 23.30 -13.66
C LEU A 146 10.58 23.40 -12.78
N SER A 147 9.47 22.76 -13.19
CA SER A 147 8.23 22.78 -12.41
C SER A 147 8.38 22.04 -11.07
N LEU A 148 9.25 21.04 -11.01
CA LEU A 148 9.54 20.31 -9.77
C LEU A 148 10.22 21.23 -8.74
N LYS A 149 11.19 22.04 -9.18
CA LYS A 149 11.88 23.02 -8.33
C LYS A 149 10.88 23.99 -7.69
N ASP A 150 10.00 24.57 -8.50
CA ASP A 150 8.99 25.52 -8.04
C ASP A 150 8.03 24.89 -7.02
N LYS A 151 7.53 23.67 -7.31
CA LYS A 151 6.63 22.93 -6.41
C LYS A 151 7.28 22.57 -5.07
N VAL A 152 8.59 22.33 -5.04
CA VAL A 152 9.32 22.05 -3.80
C VAL A 152 9.56 23.33 -3.01
N LEU A 153 9.88 24.44 -3.68
CA LEU A 153 10.11 25.74 -3.06
C LEU A 153 8.85 26.29 -2.36
N GLU A 154 7.66 26.02 -2.89
CA GLU A 154 6.38 26.37 -2.27
C GLU A 154 6.10 25.61 -0.95
N ARG A 155 6.88 24.57 -0.62
CA ARG A 155 6.66 23.74 0.57
C ARG A 155 7.16 24.45 1.82
N LYS A 156 6.22 24.84 2.68
CA LYS A 156 6.51 25.41 4.02
C LYS A 156 7.45 24.58 4.91
N LYS A 157 7.60 23.28 4.64
CA LYS A 157 8.44 22.35 5.42
C LYS A 157 9.94 22.50 5.19
N LEU A 158 10.37 23.16 4.11
CA LEU A 158 11.80 23.27 3.79
C LEU A 158 12.57 24.07 4.85
N SER A 159 11.99 25.19 5.33
CA SER A 159 12.61 26.11 6.30
C SER A 159 14.05 26.49 5.92
N ILE A 160 14.30 26.68 4.61
CA ILE A 160 15.58 27.08 3.99
C ILE A 160 15.24 28.32 3.13
N PRO A 161 16.05 29.39 3.16
CA PRO A 161 15.82 30.57 2.34
C PRO A 161 16.07 30.25 0.85
N GLY A 162 15.40 30.97 -0.06
CA GLY A 162 15.35 30.59 -1.48
C GLY A 162 16.70 30.66 -2.21
N ASP A 163 17.57 31.59 -1.82
CA ASP A 163 18.94 31.72 -2.30
C ASP A 163 19.80 30.50 -1.93
N GLU A 164 19.76 30.10 -0.65
CA GLU A 164 20.48 28.93 -0.18
C GLU A 164 19.94 27.62 -0.77
N PHE A 165 18.62 27.57 -1.03
CA PHE A 165 18.00 26.42 -1.69
C PHE A 165 18.54 26.22 -3.11
N ASP A 166 18.73 27.30 -3.87
CA ASP A 166 19.20 27.23 -5.25
C ASP A 166 20.62 26.67 -5.37
N GLU A 167 21.48 26.99 -4.39
CA GLU A 167 22.84 26.44 -4.30
C GLU A 167 22.84 24.92 -4.03
N LEU A 168 21.90 24.45 -3.19
CA LEU A 168 21.82 23.05 -2.78
C LEU A 168 20.97 22.18 -3.73
N TRP A 169 20.18 22.80 -4.62
CA TRP A 169 19.18 22.10 -5.44
C TRP A 169 19.79 21.04 -6.36
N GLN A 170 20.87 21.35 -7.07
CA GLN A 170 21.49 20.43 -8.03
C GLN A 170 22.07 19.19 -7.33
N GLU A 171 22.70 19.40 -6.18
CA GLU A 171 23.26 18.34 -5.36
C GLU A 171 22.14 17.42 -4.84
N ALA A 172 21.07 18.00 -4.30
CA ALA A 172 19.90 17.25 -3.83
C ALA A 172 19.20 16.48 -4.98
N LEU A 173 19.09 17.08 -6.17
CA LEU A 173 18.53 16.41 -7.36
C LEU A 173 19.35 15.18 -7.74
N SER A 174 20.68 15.27 -7.69
CA SER A 174 21.57 14.15 -7.95
C SER A 174 21.39 13.02 -6.94
N GLU A 175 21.03 13.33 -5.69
CA GLU A 175 20.68 12.31 -4.69
C GLU A 175 19.29 11.71 -4.90
N VAL A 176 18.33 12.50 -5.37
CA VAL A 176 16.98 12.03 -5.71
C VAL A 176 17.02 11.07 -6.89
N GLU A 177 17.89 11.31 -7.88
CA GLU A 177 18.06 10.42 -9.04
C GLU A 177 18.62 9.04 -8.65
N LYS A 178 19.40 8.96 -7.56
CA LYS A 178 19.95 7.69 -7.05
C LYS A 178 18.92 6.81 -6.34
N GLU A 179 17.73 7.32 -6.03
CA GLU A 179 16.69 6.57 -5.33
C GLU A 179 15.93 5.61 -6.26
N GLU A 180 15.78 4.35 -5.83
CA GLU A 180 15.13 3.29 -6.64
C GLU A 180 13.66 3.57 -6.97
N GLU A 181 12.98 4.39 -6.14
CA GLU A 181 11.58 4.73 -6.37
C GLU A 181 11.38 5.81 -7.45
N VAL A 182 12.44 6.49 -7.88
CA VAL A 182 12.41 7.61 -8.82
C VAL A 182 12.77 7.13 -10.22
N ILE A 183 11.94 7.47 -11.19
CA ILE A 183 12.12 7.16 -12.60
C ILE A 183 12.28 8.47 -13.35
N VAL A 184 13.46 8.64 -13.97
CA VAL A 184 13.79 9.78 -14.83
C VAL A 184 13.52 9.41 -16.28
N ARG A 185 12.76 10.24 -16.99
CA ARG A 185 12.46 10.09 -18.42
C ARG A 185 12.85 11.35 -19.17
N GLN A 186 13.48 11.20 -20.32
CA GLN A 186 13.70 12.31 -21.24
C GLN A 186 12.41 12.62 -22.01
N ALA A 187 12.00 13.89 -22.02
CA ALA A 187 10.88 14.33 -22.83
C ALA A 187 11.28 14.35 -24.31
N LYS A 188 10.44 13.76 -25.19
CA LYS A 188 10.61 13.88 -26.64
C LYS A 188 9.96 15.19 -27.12
N GLY A 189 10.74 16.09 -27.72
CA GLY A 189 10.22 16.99 -28.75
C GLY A 189 10.45 18.49 -28.61
N THR A 190 10.65 19.06 -27.43
CA THR A 190 10.96 20.51 -27.27
C THR A 190 11.50 20.73 -25.87
N ASP A 191 12.71 21.26 -25.79
CA ASP A 191 13.57 21.46 -24.62
C ASP A 191 13.89 20.19 -23.81
N GLU A 192 15.16 20.02 -23.49
CA GLU A 192 15.81 18.88 -22.82
C GLU A 192 15.38 18.73 -21.33
N ALA A 193 14.11 18.97 -21.02
CA ALA A 193 13.59 18.88 -19.67
C ALA A 193 13.43 17.40 -19.26
N LEU A 194 14.31 16.96 -18.35
CA LEU A 194 14.17 15.71 -17.63
C LEU A 194 12.83 15.71 -16.86
N LYS A 195 12.03 14.65 -17.05
CA LYS A 195 10.81 14.42 -16.29
C LYS A 195 11.08 13.42 -15.17
N PHE A 196 10.73 13.80 -13.95
CA PHE A 196 10.84 12.97 -12.75
C PHE A 196 9.48 12.40 -12.38
N SER A 197 9.47 11.12 -12.03
CA SER A 197 8.26 10.42 -11.59
C SER A 197 8.60 9.45 -10.47
N SER A 198 7.65 9.14 -9.59
CA SER A 198 7.81 8.12 -8.55
C SER A 198 6.93 6.92 -8.85
N ASN A 199 7.35 5.72 -8.43
CA ASN A 199 6.55 4.48 -8.46
C ASN A 199 5.96 4.13 -7.07
N SER A 200 6.21 4.97 -6.07
CA SER A 200 5.82 4.66 -4.69
C SER A 200 4.35 4.95 -4.40
N ARG A 201 3.69 3.99 -3.75
CA ARG A 201 2.27 4.07 -3.36
C ARG A 201 2.03 4.70 -1.99
N ALA A 202 3.07 5.25 -1.36
CA ALA A 202 3.03 5.66 0.05
C ALA A 202 2.00 6.77 0.37
N ASN A 203 1.70 7.66 -0.59
CA ASN A 203 0.79 8.80 -0.38
C ASN A 203 -0.62 8.61 -0.96
N ILE A 204 -0.99 7.39 -1.35
CA ILE A 204 -2.33 7.13 -1.87
C ILE A 204 -3.35 7.24 -0.73
N GLY A 205 -4.35 8.10 -0.91
CA GLY A 205 -5.44 8.25 0.06
C GLY A 205 -6.24 6.95 0.25
N ILE A 206 -6.71 6.69 1.47
CA ILE A 206 -7.39 5.44 1.86
C ILE A 206 -8.57 5.11 0.93
N ILE A 207 -9.37 6.11 0.57
CA ILE A 207 -10.52 5.94 -0.33
C ILE A 207 -10.06 5.46 -1.71
N CYS A 208 -9.01 6.08 -2.26
CA CYS A 208 -8.46 5.68 -3.54
C CYS A 208 -7.84 4.27 -3.48
N ALA A 209 -7.10 3.95 -2.42
CA ALA A 209 -6.53 2.62 -2.21
C ALA A 209 -7.62 1.53 -2.15
N ILE A 210 -8.73 1.80 -1.45
CA ILE A 210 -9.89 0.89 -1.40
C ILE A 210 -10.52 0.75 -2.79
N ARG A 211 -10.76 1.86 -3.50
CA ARG A 211 -11.35 1.82 -4.86
C ARG A 211 -10.47 1.02 -5.83
N LEU A 212 -9.17 1.25 -5.81
CA LEU A 212 -8.21 0.53 -6.64
C LEU A 212 -8.20 -0.97 -6.28
N SER A 213 -8.24 -1.29 -4.99
CA SER A 213 -8.29 -2.67 -4.50
C SER A 213 -9.58 -3.38 -4.90
N ILE A 214 -10.74 -2.71 -4.79
CA ILE A 214 -12.03 -3.24 -5.22
C ILE A 214 -12.05 -3.47 -6.73
N ARG A 215 -11.56 -2.50 -7.52
CA ARG A 215 -11.44 -2.66 -8.98
C ARG A 215 -10.55 -3.85 -9.34
N ALA A 216 -9.36 -3.93 -8.74
CA ALA A 216 -8.43 -5.04 -8.97
C ALA A 216 -9.06 -6.39 -8.58
N TRP A 217 -9.76 -6.44 -7.44
CA TRP A 217 -10.45 -7.64 -6.97
C TRP A 217 -11.60 -8.05 -7.90
N LEU A 218 -12.42 -7.10 -8.35
CA LEU A 218 -13.52 -7.34 -9.30
C LEU A 218 -13.00 -7.88 -10.62
N VAL A 219 -11.93 -7.30 -11.17
CA VAL A 219 -11.33 -7.77 -12.43
C VAL A 219 -10.76 -9.18 -12.24
N ARG A 220 -10.05 -9.44 -11.14
CA ARG A 220 -9.43 -10.73 -10.84
C ARG A 220 -10.47 -11.84 -10.65
N TYR A 221 -11.58 -11.55 -9.98
CA TYR A 221 -12.58 -12.56 -9.58
C TYR A 221 -13.92 -12.46 -10.32
N ARG A 222 -13.98 -11.74 -11.46
CA ARG A 222 -15.24 -11.49 -12.19
C ARG A 222 -16.07 -12.76 -12.45
N PHE A 223 -15.42 -13.86 -12.84
CA PHE A 223 -16.12 -15.12 -13.13
C PHE A 223 -16.57 -15.86 -11.87
N ALA A 224 -15.79 -15.79 -10.79
CA ALA A 224 -16.17 -16.40 -9.51
C ALA A 224 -17.40 -15.70 -8.92
N ILE A 225 -17.45 -14.36 -8.98
CA ILE A 225 -18.58 -13.56 -8.50
C ILE A 225 -19.85 -13.90 -9.28
N VAL A 226 -19.77 -13.93 -10.61
CA VAL A 226 -20.90 -14.34 -11.47
C VAL A 226 -21.35 -15.77 -11.15
N GLY A 227 -20.40 -16.70 -10.96
CA GLY A 227 -20.70 -18.08 -10.57
C GLY A 227 -21.45 -18.18 -9.25
N ILE A 228 -21.04 -17.42 -8.23
CA ILE A 228 -21.72 -17.39 -6.92
C ILE A 228 -23.14 -16.83 -7.06
N LEU A 229 -23.32 -15.75 -7.82
CA LEU A 229 -24.65 -15.15 -8.06
C LEU A 229 -25.59 -16.11 -8.78
N LEU A 230 -25.11 -16.78 -9.83
CA LEU A 230 -25.91 -17.79 -10.56
C LEU A 230 -26.24 -18.99 -9.67
N SER A 231 -25.29 -19.45 -8.85
CA SER A 231 -25.53 -20.52 -7.88
C SER A 231 -26.61 -20.13 -6.86
N ALA A 232 -26.55 -18.92 -6.30
CA ALA A 232 -27.54 -18.42 -5.35
C ALA A 232 -28.95 -18.34 -5.99
N ILE A 233 -29.04 -17.83 -7.22
CA ILE A 233 -30.29 -17.80 -7.99
C ILE A 233 -30.81 -19.23 -8.24
N GLY A 234 -29.91 -20.15 -8.61
CA GLY A 234 -30.23 -21.56 -8.82
C GLY A 234 -30.81 -22.24 -7.59
N VAL A 235 -30.19 -22.04 -6.41
CA VAL A 235 -30.68 -22.55 -5.13
C VAL A 235 -32.07 -22.00 -4.80
N LYS A 236 -32.28 -20.68 -4.94
CA LYS A 236 -33.58 -20.07 -4.68
C LYS A 236 -34.66 -20.55 -5.64
N TYR A 237 -34.34 -20.69 -6.92
CA TYR A 237 -35.26 -21.27 -7.89
C TYR A 237 -35.64 -22.72 -7.54
N ALA A 238 -34.66 -23.54 -7.14
CA ALA A 238 -34.89 -24.91 -6.71
C ALA A 238 -35.81 -24.99 -5.48
N GLU A 239 -35.56 -24.18 -4.44
CA GLU A 239 -36.41 -24.10 -3.25
C GLU A 239 -37.87 -23.77 -3.60
N ILE A 240 -38.08 -22.75 -4.44
CA ILE A 240 -39.42 -22.32 -4.88
C ILE A 240 -40.11 -23.46 -5.62
N LYS A 241 -39.40 -24.13 -6.54
CA LYS A 241 -39.95 -25.22 -7.35
C LYS A 241 -40.29 -26.44 -6.51
N ILE A 242 -39.45 -26.80 -5.54
CA ILE A 242 -39.70 -27.91 -4.61
C ILE A 242 -40.93 -27.60 -3.73
N LYS A 243 -41.01 -26.39 -3.15
CA LYS A 243 -42.16 -25.96 -2.34
C LYS A 243 -43.45 -25.97 -3.15
N SER A 244 -43.42 -25.48 -4.39
CA SER A 244 -44.57 -25.49 -5.30
C SER A 244 -45.03 -26.92 -5.62
N ARG A 245 -44.09 -27.82 -5.97
CA ARG A 245 -44.39 -29.24 -6.21
C ARG A 245 -44.99 -29.93 -4.99
N LYS A 246 -44.47 -29.66 -3.79
CA LYS A 246 -45.01 -30.20 -2.53
C LYS A 246 -46.44 -29.73 -2.31
N LYS A 247 -46.71 -28.41 -2.44
CA LYS A 247 -48.07 -27.85 -2.33
C LYS A 247 -49.04 -28.48 -3.33
N PHE A 248 -48.62 -28.62 -4.59
CA PHE A 248 -49.42 -29.26 -5.64
C PHE A 248 -49.76 -30.71 -5.29
N ARG A 249 -48.77 -31.52 -4.88
CA ARG A 249 -48.98 -32.92 -4.48
C ARG A 249 -49.92 -33.05 -3.28
N THR A 250 -49.79 -32.18 -2.28
CA THR A 250 -50.71 -32.16 -1.13
C THR A 250 -52.14 -31.83 -1.54
N ARG A 251 -52.34 -30.84 -2.43
CA ARG A 251 -53.68 -30.50 -2.95
C ARG A 251 -54.30 -31.68 -3.71
N VAL A 252 -53.54 -32.31 -4.60
CA VAL A 252 -53.98 -33.50 -5.33
C VAL A 252 -54.37 -34.62 -4.37
N ASN A 253 -53.55 -34.92 -3.37
CA ASN A 253 -53.87 -35.97 -2.39
C ASN A 253 -55.17 -35.68 -1.62
N LYS A 254 -55.39 -34.42 -1.20
CA LYS A 254 -56.63 -34.02 -0.52
C LYS A 254 -57.86 -34.19 -1.42
N LEU A 255 -57.74 -33.83 -2.70
CA LEU A 255 -58.82 -34.00 -3.68
C LEU A 255 -59.09 -35.48 -3.98
N VAL A 256 -58.05 -36.30 -4.10
CA VAL A 256 -58.19 -37.76 -4.28
C VAL A 256 -58.91 -38.38 -3.08
N GLN A 257 -58.52 -38.02 -1.86
CA GLN A 257 -59.19 -38.49 -0.64
C GLN A 257 -60.67 -38.08 -0.62
N PHE A 258 -60.97 -36.82 -0.92
CA PHE A 258 -62.35 -36.33 -1.03
C PHE A 258 -63.17 -37.12 -2.06
N VAL A 259 -62.60 -37.40 -3.24
CA VAL A 259 -63.27 -38.18 -4.29
C VAL A 259 -63.53 -39.61 -3.83
N ILE A 260 -62.54 -40.27 -3.22
CA ILE A 260 -62.67 -41.65 -2.72
C ILE A 260 -63.75 -41.73 -1.63
N GLU A 261 -63.73 -40.82 -0.66
CA GLU A 261 -64.74 -40.76 0.40
C GLU A 261 -66.16 -40.57 -0.18
N ARG A 262 -66.30 -39.77 -1.24
CA ARG A 262 -67.57 -39.57 -1.93
C ARG A 262 -68.03 -40.80 -2.70
N LEU A 263 -67.12 -41.51 -3.37
CA LEU A 263 -67.42 -42.75 -4.08
C LEU A 263 -67.83 -43.86 -3.11
N ALA A 264 -67.09 -44.03 -2.01
CA ALA A 264 -67.42 -45.00 -0.96
C ALA A 264 -68.78 -44.71 -0.32
N GLY A 265 -69.05 -43.45 0.05
CA GLY A 265 -70.35 -43.06 0.62
C GLY A 265 -71.52 -43.16 -0.37
N GLN A 266 -71.27 -43.07 -1.69
CA GLN A 266 -72.29 -43.34 -2.70
C GLN A 266 -72.58 -44.83 -2.82
N ALA A 267 -71.55 -45.67 -2.75
CA ALA A 267 -71.72 -47.12 -2.75
C ALA A 267 -72.54 -47.59 -1.54
N GLU A 268 -72.22 -47.09 -0.34
CA GLU A 268 -72.99 -47.40 0.89
C GLU A 268 -74.47 -47.01 0.77
N LYS A 269 -74.77 -45.84 0.18
CA LYS A 269 -76.15 -45.40 -0.04
C LYS A 269 -76.90 -46.26 -1.06
N ALA A 270 -76.20 -46.68 -2.12
CA ALA A 270 -76.77 -47.56 -3.12
C ALA A 270 -77.06 -48.96 -2.53
N ASP A 271 -76.13 -49.48 -1.71
CA ASP A 271 -76.27 -50.78 -1.05
C ASP A 271 -77.40 -50.77 0.01
N GLY A 272 -77.65 -49.61 0.65
CA GLY A 272 -78.72 -49.42 1.64
C GLY A 272 -80.11 -49.08 1.06
N ASP A 273 -80.21 -48.81 -0.24
CA ASP A 273 -81.48 -48.41 -0.89
C ASP A 273 -82.28 -49.64 -1.36
N SER A 274 -83.27 -50.05 -0.57
CA SER A 274 -84.13 -51.20 -0.88
C SER A 274 -84.99 -51.03 -2.14
N PHE A 275 -85.15 -49.81 -2.67
CA PHE A 275 -85.92 -49.52 -3.88
C PHE A 275 -85.07 -49.50 -5.15
N GLY A 276 -83.75 -49.62 -5.05
CA GLY A 276 -82.83 -49.67 -6.18
C GLY A 276 -82.83 -48.40 -7.03
N ARG A 277 -83.14 -47.24 -6.44
CA ARG A 277 -83.21 -45.95 -7.15
C ARG A 277 -81.89 -45.20 -7.15
N THR A 278 -80.99 -45.57 -6.25
CA THR A 278 -79.69 -44.92 -6.08
C THR A 278 -78.62 -45.67 -6.85
N GLU A 279 -77.99 -45.00 -7.81
CA GLU A 279 -76.89 -45.58 -8.59
C GLU A 279 -75.60 -45.69 -7.76
N ARG A 280 -74.86 -46.79 -7.93
CA ARG A 280 -73.60 -47.07 -7.21
C ARG A 280 -72.39 -46.30 -7.74
N PHE A 281 -72.50 -45.73 -8.93
CA PHE A 281 -71.43 -44.99 -9.61
C PHE A 281 -71.67 -43.48 -9.58
N ILE A 282 -70.62 -42.69 -9.80
CA ILE A 282 -70.72 -41.25 -10.03
C ILE A 282 -69.94 -40.89 -11.30
N ALA A 283 -70.49 -39.99 -12.13
CA ALA A 283 -69.78 -39.47 -13.28
C ALA A 283 -68.52 -38.69 -12.87
N SER A 284 -67.38 -38.98 -13.51
CA SER A 284 -66.11 -38.30 -13.25
C SER A 284 -66.19 -36.78 -13.41
N VAL A 285 -66.98 -36.31 -14.38
CA VAL A 285 -67.25 -34.90 -14.65
C VAL A 285 -67.97 -34.23 -13.47
N GLN A 286 -68.96 -34.89 -12.88
CA GLN A 286 -69.68 -34.39 -11.71
C GLN A 286 -68.74 -34.29 -10.50
N LEU A 287 -67.92 -35.33 -10.26
CA LEU A 287 -66.92 -35.31 -9.20
C LEU A 287 -65.88 -34.20 -9.37
N ARG A 288 -65.44 -33.95 -10.61
CA ARG A 288 -64.54 -32.83 -10.94
C ARG A 288 -65.17 -31.51 -10.56
N ASP A 289 -66.42 -31.30 -10.94
CA ASP A 289 -67.08 -30.01 -10.81
C ASP A 289 -67.42 -29.73 -9.35
N ILE A 290 -67.74 -30.76 -8.56
CA ILE A 290 -67.91 -30.67 -7.10
C ILE A 290 -66.56 -30.45 -6.40
N ALA A 291 -65.55 -31.27 -6.69
CA ALA A 291 -64.26 -31.22 -6.01
C ALA A 291 -63.48 -29.92 -6.30
N LEU A 292 -63.65 -29.35 -7.50
CA LEU A 292 -62.98 -28.14 -7.95
C LEU A 292 -63.92 -26.94 -8.09
N ALA A 293 -65.08 -26.96 -7.43
CA ALA A 293 -66.08 -25.89 -7.51
C ALA A 293 -65.53 -24.49 -7.18
N ARG A 294 -64.53 -24.41 -6.29
CA ARG A 294 -63.90 -23.16 -5.85
C ARG A 294 -62.67 -22.74 -6.69
N GLU A 295 -62.23 -23.56 -7.65
CA GLU A 295 -61.04 -23.28 -8.47
C GLU A 295 -61.45 -22.63 -9.81
N MET A 296 -61.28 -21.30 -9.89
CA MET A 296 -61.72 -20.50 -11.04
C MET A 296 -60.71 -20.53 -12.21
N ASN A 297 -59.46 -20.94 -11.97
CA ASN A 297 -58.45 -20.97 -13.02
C ASN A 297 -58.53 -22.25 -13.84
N GLY A 298 -58.98 -22.13 -15.10
CA GLY A 298 -59.15 -23.27 -16.00
C GLY A 298 -57.89 -24.12 -16.23
N LYS A 299 -56.71 -23.49 -16.28
CA LYS A 299 -55.43 -24.20 -16.47
C LYS A 299 -55.05 -25.02 -15.24
N VAL A 300 -55.19 -24.43 -14.05
CA VAL A 300 -54.92 -25.10 -12.77
C VAL A 300 -55.92 -26.22 -12.53
N ARG A 301 -57.21 -25.95 -12.80
CA ARG A 301 -58.30 -26.94 -12.72
C ARG A 301 -58.02 -28.15 -13.58
N LYS A 302 -57.64 -27.94 -14.86
CA LYS A 302 -57.25 -29.04 -15.76
C LYS A 302 -56.06 -29.82 -15.21
N GLN A 303 -54.98 -29.15 -14.80
CA GLN A 303 -53.78 -29.81 -14.27
C GLN A 303 -54.04 -30.63 -12.99
N LEU A 304 -54.81 -30.07 -12.05
CA LEU A 304 -55.20 -30.76 -10.82
C LEU A 304 -56.08 -31.97 -11.14
N TRP A 305 -57.11 -31.80 -11.97
CA TRP A 305 -58.01 -32.89 -12.31
C TRP A 305 -57.30 -34.03 -13.04
N THR A 306 -56.45 -33.75 -14.02
CA THR A 306 -55.66 -34.78 -14.70
C THR A 306 -54.78 -35.57 -13.72
N ALA A 307 -54.21 -34.91 -12.71
CA ALA A 307 -53.41 -35.57 -11.68
C ALA A 307 -54.25 -36.38 -10.69
N VAL A 308 -55.46 -35.90 -10.34
CA VAL A 308 -56.43 -36.61 -9.48
C VAL A 308 -56.95 -37.84 -10.21
N GLN A 309 -57.46 -37.67 -11.43
CA GLN A 309 -57.94 -38.75 -12.31
C GLN A 309 -56.91 -39.86 -12.40
N LYS A 310 -55.65 -39.54 -12.76
CA LYS A 310 -54.57 -40.54 -12.85
C LYS A 310 -54.35 -41.32 -11.54
N LYS A 311 -54.56 -40.70 -10.37
CA LYS A 311 -54.39 -41.37 -9.07
C LYS A 311 -55.61 -42.18 -8.66
N VAL A 312 -56.81 -41.70 -8.95
CA VAL A 312 -58.08 -42.38 -8.64
C VAL A 312 -58.24 -43.60 -9.51
N GLU A 313 -58.00 -43.48 -10.81
CA GLU A 313 -58.08 -44.61 -11.76
C GLU A 313 -56.98 -45.66 -11.55
N ALA A 314 -55.88 -45.28 -10.88
CA ALA A 314 -54.84 -46.22 -10.46
C ALA A 314 -55.16 -46.94 -9.13
N ASN A 315 -56.23 -46.55 -8.44
CA ASN A 315 -56.66 -47.22 -7.21
C ASN A 315 -57.42 -48.50 -7.56
N THR A 316 -56.99 -49.63 -6.99
CA THR A 316 -57.61 -50.95 -7.23
C THR A 316 -59.06 -51.04 -6.78
N ASN A 317 -59.47 -50.20 -5.83
CA ASN A 317 -60.83 -50.22 -5.27
C ASN A 317 -61.82 -49.36 -6.09
N VAL A 318 -61.36 -48.74 -7.17
CA VAL A 318 -62.19 -47.91 -8.06
C VAL A 318 -62.27 -48.56 -9.43
N GLN A 319 -63.47 -48.91 -9.86
CA GLN A 319 -63.73 -49.40 -11.21
C GLN A 319 -64.15 -48.24 -12.12
N VAL A 320 -63.52 -48.15 -13.30
CA VAL A 320 -63.85 -47.17 -14.32
C VAL A 320 -64.72 -47.83 -15.38
N ARG A 321 -65.88 -47.23 -15.68
CA ARG A 321 -66.78 -47.67 -16.75
C ARG A 321 -67.17 -46.50 -17.64
N GLN A 322 -67.62 -46.79 -18.86
CA GLN A 322 -68.21 -45.81 -19.75
C GLN A 322 -69.71 -46.07 -19.83
N LEU A 323 -70.50 -45.05 -19.51
CA LEU A 323 -71.95 -45.13 -19.56
C LEU A 323 -72.51 -43.93 -20.33
N GLU A 324 -73.56 -44.18 -21.09
CA GLU A 324 -74.34 -43.13 -21.72
C GLU A 324 -75.33 -42.58 -20.69
N LEU A 325 -75.12 -41.33 -20.28
CA LEU A 325 -75.97 -40.62 -19.33
C LEU A 325 -76.53 -39.39 -20.05
N HIS A 326 -77.86 -39.31 -20.17
CA HIS A 326 -78.55 -38.21 -20.85
C HIS A 326 -78.08 -37.96 -22.30
N GLY A 327 -77.70 -39.01 -23.04
CA GLY A 327 -77.24 -38.91 -24.43
C GLY A 327 -75.75 -38.55 -24.60
N GLU A 328 -75.00 -38.41 -23.50
CA GLU A 328 -73.54 -38.21 -23.54
C GLU A 328 -72.81 -39.41 -22.94
N ILE A 329 -71.77 -39.90 -23.63
CA ILE A 329 -70.90 -40.96 -23.13
C ILE A 329 -69.92 -40.35 -22.12
N MET A 330 -70.03 -40.75 -20.86
CA MET A 330 -69.17 -40.27 -19.78
C MET A 330 -68.44 -41.40 -19.07
N ASN A 331 -67.20 -41.12 -18.63
CA ASN A 331 -66.49 -42.00 -17.71
C ASN A 331 -67.14 -41.88 -16.32
N VAL A 332 -67.63 -43.00 -15.81
CA VAL A 332 -68.16 -43.15 -14.46
C VAL A 332 -67.17 -43.92 -13.59
N TRP A 333 -67.12 -43.57 -12.32
CA TRP A 333 -66.32 -44.25 -11.32
C TRP A 333 -67.22 -44.90 -10.29
N GLU A 334 -66.90 -46.14 -9.94
CA GLU A 334 -67.62 -46.92 -8.94
C GLU A 334 -66.64 -47.44 -7.89
N TRP A 335 -67.06 -47.42 -6.63
CA TRP A 335 -66.32 -48.04 -5.55
C TRP A 335 -66.67 -49.53 -5.44
N VAL A 336 -65.66 -50.40 -5.52
CA VAL A 336 -65.84 -51.87 -5.52
C VAL A 336 -65.17 -52.58 -4.34
N GLY A 337 -64.35 -51.89 -3.56
CA GLY A 337 -63.54 -52.49 -2.49
C GLY A 337 -63.94 -52.13 -1.06
#